data_AF-A0A6T6LN12-F1
#
_entry.id   AF-A0A6T6LN12-F1
#
_cell.length_a   1.000
_cell.length_b   1.000
_cell.length_c   1.000
_cell.angle_alpha   90.00
_cell.angle_beta   90.00
_cell.angle_gamma   90.00
#
_symmetry.space_group_name_H-M   'P 1'
#
loop_
_entity.id
_entity.type
_entity.pdbx_description
1 polymer ?
#
loop_
_entity_poly.entity_id
_entity_poly.type
_entity_poly.pdbx_seq_one_letter_code
_entity_poly.pdbx_strand_id
1 'polypeptide(L)'
;MEVGTEFKSLAEAKAKIEDFLRQSSIAKYVIKSEPKRYKVVCPSRRRKRKTTEVEREQSTQPPCPFEVLASRTRIGCQLKLRRWIDHAASCTEVASSLATNAYVVKRASEIRSKDPSAPVREIVKRIQSETNFKIGCSTASKYMKEGGLKRKSRRMWMLAESMRERGFGHFIEEKEPSAGGEELVLPATGLYEYGSVCLTVEQILQWLHERNDQKRSILHYCLENNDEETLMETLKYGKEHLNVHRRALWLLLVNAEKETVLHSLMKDYAKNSLNSVRHRRILTCLLEYGSECLNEQQWSLWLFGRNFAGCSVLHYGAEAGCEMLLQLLNCGKRWLSPLQLGKWLLLTKANEETVLHCCTVSPLAEETLIILLNHGRKVLTMEQMRWWLLHTSGDGRSVLHYYVDKVYLGPESLKKLLDWGRACLEKQTAEWLLKRDDNDCTVLQYSVEDPEKFSVVLEFGRTCLTMKQLGDWALREKQTEPHSSA
;
A
#
# COMPACT_ATOMS: atom_id res chain seq x y z
N MET A 1 21.71 -10.99 13.78
CA MET A 1 21.64 -11.50 15.17
C MET A 1 21.44 -13.00 15.05
N GLU A 2 22.45 -13.78 15.41
CA GLU A 2 22.31 -15.23 15.48
C GLU A 2 21.32 -15.56 16.61
N VAL A 3 20.19 -16.15 16.23
CA VAL A 3 19.11 -16.51 17.15
C VAL A 3 19.54 -17.81 17.83
N GLY A 4 20.08 -17.70 19.05
CA GLY A 4 20.49 -18.88 19.83
C GLY A 4 21.32 -18.64 21.09
N THR A 5 21.61 -17.40 21.49
CA THR A 5 22.40 -17.17 22.71
C THR A 5 21.51 -17.13 23.96
N GLU A 6 21.73 -18.08 24.86
CA GLU A 6 21.17 -18.06 26.22
C GLU A 6 21.81 -16.93 27.02
N PHE A 7 21.00 -16.01 27.56
CA PHE A 7 21.46 -15.00 28.50
C PHE A 7 21.58 -15.62 29.90
N LYS A 8 22.74 -15.52 30.54
CA LYS A 8 22.98 -16.13 31.86
C LYS A 8 22.35 -15.34 33.00
N SER A 9 22.05 -14.05 32.78
CA SER A 9 21.35 -13.20 33.74
C SER A 9 20.57 -12.06 33.08
N LEU A 10 19.59 -11.52 33.80
CA LEU A 10 18.80 -10.35 33.36
C LEU A 10 19.69 -9.10 33.18
N ALA A 11 20.71 -8.95 34.02
CA ALA A 11 21.69 -7.88 33.91
C ALA A 11 22.50 -7.98 32.60
N GLU A 12 22.86 -9.20 32.20
CA GLU A 12 23.57 -9.45 30.93
C GLU A 12 22.68 -9.15 29.72
N ALA A 13 21.40 -9.55 29.76
CA ALA A 13 20.44 -9.25 28.70
C ALA A 13 20.21 -7.74 28.55
N LYS A 14 20.05 -7.03 29.67
CA LYS A 14 19.86 -5.57 29.68
C LYS A 14 21.09 -4.84 29.14
N ALA A 15 22.29 -5.23 29.59
CA ALA A 15 23.54 -4.62 29.11
C ALA A 15 23.75 -4.85 27.60
N LYS A 16 23.45 -6.05 27.07
CA LYS A 16 23.59 -6.34 25.64
C LYS A 16 22.57 -5.60 24.76
N ILE A 17 21.35 -5.39 25.25
CA ILE A 17 20.34 -4.57 24.56
C ILE A 17 20.75 -3.09 24.55
N GLU A 18 21.23 -2.58 25.68
CA GLU A 18 21.73 -1.19 25.77
C GLU A 18 22.95 -0.96 24.87
N ASP A 19 23.87 -1.93 24.79
CA ASP A 19 25.05 -1.85 23.93
C ASP A 19 24.69 -1.95 22.44
N PHE A 20 23.72 -2.81 22.08
CA PHE A 20 23.15 -2.87 20.73
C PHE A 20 22.51 -1.55 20.30
N LEU A 21 21.73 -0.91 21.19
CA LEU A 21 21.11 0.38 20.92
C LEU A 21 22.16 1.49 20.73
N ARG A 22 23.26 1.46 21.50
CA ARG A 22 24.39 2.39 21.34
C ARG A 22 25.19 2.17 20.05
N GLN A 23 25.31 0.92 19.60
CA GLN A 23 26.04 0.56 18.38
C GLN A 23 25.22 0.74 17.09
N SER A 24 23.88 0.79 17.19
CA SER A 24 23.01 1.02 16.05
C SER A 24 23.25 2.41 15.43
N SER A 25 23.50 2.44 14.12
CA SER A 25 23.93 3.61 13.33
C SER A 25 22.93 4.77 13.26
N ILE A 26 21.75 4.62 13.87
CA ILE A 26 20.68 5.62 13.92
C ILE A 26 21.08 6.81 14.81
N ALA A 27 21.86 6.59 15.88
CA ALA A 27 22.32 7.68 16.75
C ALA A 27 23.36 8.60 16.10
N LYS A 28 24.12 8.12 15.10
CA LYS A 28 25.14 8.92 14.39
C LYS A 28 24.56 9.90 13.38
N TYR A 29 23.35 9.67 12.88
CA TYR A 29 22.72 10.53 11.86
C TYR A 29 21.97 11.75 12.42
N VAL A 30 21.65 11.74 13.72
CA VAL A 30 20.86 12.83 14.34
C VAL A 30 21.75 13.99 14.85
N ILE A 31 23.07 13.79 15.01
CA ILE A 31 23.96 14.77 15.65
C ILE A 31 24.73 15.65 14.64
N LYS A 32 24.68 15.40 13.32
CA LYS A 32 25.56 16.07 12.33
C LYS A 32 24.91 16.94 11.25
N SER A 33 23.67 17.38 11.41
CA SER A 33 23.04 18.36 10.50
C SER A 33 23.03 19.76 11.10
N GLU A 34 24.18 20.43 11.11
CA GLU A 34 24.19 21.89 11.23
C GLU A 34 23.52 22.52 9.99
N PRO A 35 22.65 23.53 10.14
CA PRO A 35 21.97 24.14 9.01
C PRO A 35 22.94 25.04 8.24
N LYS A 36 23.35 24.62 7.05
CA LYS A 36 23.97 25.52 6.06
C LYS A 36 22.96 26.60 5.68
N ARG A 37 23.31 27.87 5.97
CA ARG A 37 22.55 29.04 5.54
C ARG A 37 22.62 29.16 4.02
N TYR A 38 21.51 28.87 3.33
CA TYR A 38 21.38 29.20 1.91
C TYR A 38 21.00 30.68 1.77
N LYS A 39 21.87 31.44 1.11
CA LYS A 39 21.63 32.84 0.74
C LYS A 39 20.77 32.84 -0.52
N VAL A 40 19.47 33.11 -0.37
CA VAL A 40 18.56 33.24 -1.52
C VAL A 40 18.83 34.58 -2.19
N VAL A 41 19.38 34.53 -3.41
CA VAL A 41 19.49 35.68 -4.31
C VAL A 41 18.17 35.79 -5.07
N CYS A 42 17.39 36.84 -4.81
CA CYS A 42 16.21 37.16 -5.60
C CYS A 42 16.62 37.74 -6.97
N PRO A 43 16.09 37.23 -8.10
CA PRO A 43 16.26 37.90 -9.39
C PRO A 43 15.38 39.15 -9.44
N SER A 44 16.03 40.28 -9.71
CA SER A 44 15.46 41.62 -9.75
C SER A 44 14.52 41.80 -10.94
N ARG A 45 13.27 42.21 -10.66
CA ARG A 45 12.35 42.82 -11.62
C ARG A 45 12.97 44.12 -12.16
N ARG A 46 13.27 44.14 -13.47
CA ARG A 46 13.46 45.38 -14.24
C ARG A 46 12.13 46.14 -14.28
N ARG A 47 12.05 47.31 -13.65
CA ARG A 47 11.30 48.47 -14.18
C ARG A 47 11.79 49.77 -13.52
N LYS A 48 11.92 50.77 -14.39
CA LYS A 48 12.51 52.10 -14.21
C LYS A 48 11.86 52.87 -13.06
N ARG A 49 12.67 53.51 -12.21
CA ARG A 49 12.26 54.58 -11.30
C ARG A 49 12.36 55.94 -12.02
N LYS A 50 11.31 56.75 -11.91
CA LYS A 50 11.40 58.21 -11.77
C LYS A 50 10.93 58.54 -10.35
N THR A 51 11.65 59.48 -9.75
CA THR A 51 11.62 60.03 -8.38
C THR A 51 10.34 60.78 -8.02
N THR A 52 9.88 60.70 -6.76
CA THR A 52 9.83 61.80 -5.77
C THR A 52 9.41 61.31 -4.38
N GLU A 53 9.69 62.15 -3.38
CA GLU A 53 9.66 61.99 -1.93
C GLU A 53 8.27 61.79 -1.28
N VAL A 54 8.32 61.49 0.03
CA VAL A 54 7.46 61.99 1.13
C VAL A 54 6.71 60.92 1.95
N GLU A 55 6.96 61.03 3.26
CA GLU A 55 6.16 60.69 4.45
C GLU A 55 6.13 59.31 5.11
N ARG A 56 6.31 59.41 6.43
CA ARG A 56 6.18 58.41 7.47
C ARG A 56 4.69 58.10 7.68
N GLU A 57 4.32 56.82 7.60
CA GLU A 57 3.17 56.30 8.33
C GLU A 57 3.53 54.97 9.00
N GLN A 58 3.10 54.85 10.25
CA GLN A 58 3.19 53.64 11.06
C GLN A 58 2.39 52.53 10.38
N SER A 59 3.11 51.54 9.82
CA SER A 59 2.53 50.32 9.29
C SER A 59 2.74 49.19 10.32
N THR A 60 1.68 48.78 11.00
CA THR A 60 1.58 47.45 11.60
C THR A 60 1.59 46.42 10.47
N GLN A 61 2.78 45.98 10.05
CA GLN A 61 2.90 44.88 9.12
C GLN A 61 2.50 43.56 9.82
N PRO A 62 1.60 42.75 9.25
CA PRO A 62 1.42 41.39 9.69
C PRO A 62 2.74 40.61 9.48
N PRO A 63 3.09 39.66 10.37
CA PRO A 63 4.31 38.89 10.22
C PRO A 63 4.35 38.22 8.85
N CYS A 64 5.52 38.26 8.21
CA CYS A 64 5.77 37.61 6.93
C CYS A 64 5.23 36.16 6.98
N PRO A 65 4.45 35.70 5.97
CA PRO A 65 3.89 34.34 5.96
C PRO A 65 4.95 33.25 6.19
N PHE A 66 6.21 33.52 5.81
CA PHE A 66 7.33 32.62 5.99
C PHE A 66 7.83 32.51 7.45
N GLU A 67 7.70 33.55 8.28
CA GLU A 67 8.05 33.48 9.72
C GLU A 67 6.98 32.76 10.55
N VAL A 68 5.71 32.90 10.15
CA VAL A 68 4.60 32.12 10.73
C VAL A 68 4.68 30.65 10.33
N LEU A 69 5.11 30.34 9.10
CA LEU A 69 5.38 28.97 8.67
C LEU A 69 6.59 28.37 9.40
N ALA A 70 7.72 29.07 9.50
CA ALA A 70 8.91 28.57 10.17
C ALA A 70 8.70 28.29 11.68
N SER A 71 7.93 29.13 12.37
CA SER A 71 7.57 28.93 13.78
C SER A 71 6.59 27.75 13.99
N ARG A 72 5.60 27.58 13.09
CA ARG A 72 4.69 26.42 13.10
C ARG A 72 5.41 25.10 12.82
N THR A 73 6.37 25.08 11.89
CA THR A 73 7.16 23.87 11.61
C THR A 73 8.04 23.50 12.79
N ARG A 74 8.61 24.49 13.51
CA ARG A 74 9.45 24.27 14.69
C ARG A 74 8.66 23.69 15.87
N ILE A 75 7.46 24.21 16.15
CA ILE A 75 6.55 23.69 17.19
C ILE A 75 6.05 22.29 16.81
N GLY A 76 5.73 22.06 15.53
CA GLY A 76 5.32 20.75 15.02
C GLY A 76 6.40 19.67 15.15
N CYS A 77 7.66 20.02 14.90
CA CYS A 77 8.80 19.11 15.08
C CYS A 77 9.07 18.79 16.57
N GLN A 78 8.95 19.78 17.46
CA GLN A 78 9.12 19.56 18.91
C GLN A 78 8.02 18.68 19.52
N LEU A 79 6.76 18.85 19.09
CA LEU A 79 5.64 18.01 19.52
C LEU A 79 5.77 16.56 19.01
N LYS A 80 6.25 16.37 17.77
CA LYS A 80 6.53 15.02 17.23
C LYS A 80 7.66 14.33 17.99
N LEU A 81 8.73 15.05 18.32
CA LEU A 81 9.85 14.49 19.08
C LEU A 81 9.44 14.09 20.50
N ARG A 82 8.62 14.91 21.17
CA ARG A 82 8.11 14.60 22.52
C ARG A 82 7.20 13.37 22.54
N ARG A 83 6.27 13.26 21.57
CA ARG A 83 5.45 12.05 21.40
C ARG A 83 6.29 10.80 21.14
N TRP A 84 7.40 10.94 20.41
CA TRP A 84 8.31 9.83 20.15
C TRP A 84 9.08 9.40 21.41
N ILE A 85 9.50 10.35 22.25
CA ILE A 85 10.14 10.08 23.54
C ILE A 85 9.15 9.41 24.51
N ASP A 86 7.92 9.91 24.60
CA ASP A 86 6.88 9.35 25.47
C ASP A 86 6.49 7.93 25.01
N HIS A 87 6.42 7.69 23.70
CA HIS A 87 6.19 6.36 23.15
C HIS A 87 7.37 5.40 23.42
N ALA A 88 8.61 5.86 23.27
CA ALA A 88 9.80 5.06 23.57
C ALA A 88 9.90 4.70 25.07
N ALA A 89 9.54 5.62 25.96
CA ALA A 89 9.47 5.39 27.40
C ALA A 89 8.38 4.36 27.77
N SER A 90 7.19 4.48 27.18
CA SER A 90 6.10 3.49 27.34
C SER A 90 6.51 2.10 26.83
N CYS A 91 7.18 2.02 25.67
CA CYS A 91 7.68 0.75 25.14
C CYS A 91 8.75 0.11 26.03
N THR A 92 9.59 0.90 26.71
CA THR A 92 10.62 0.37 27.63
C THR A 92 10.02 -0.15 28.93
N GLU A 93 8.98 0.50 29.45
CA GLU A 93 8.23 0.03 30.63
C GLU A 93 7.46 -1.27 30.33
N VAL A 94 6.81 -1.34 29.16
CA VAL A 94 6.14 -2.54 28.68
C VAL A 94 7.15 -3.67 28.44
N ALA A 95 8.31 -3.39 27.84
CA ALA A 95 9.35 -4.39 27.62
C ALA A 95 9.93 -4.92 28.95
N SER A 96 10.14 -4.06 29.95
CA SER A 96 10.61 -4.46 31.28
C SER A 96 9.58 -5.34 32.01
N SER A 97 8.30 -5.01 31.91
CA SER A 97 7.19 -5.81 32.45
C SER A 97 7.10 -7.18 31.77
N LEU A 98 7.21 -7.23 30.43
CA LEU A 98 7.19 -8.48 29.67
C LEU A 98 8.39 -9.38 29.97
N ALA A 99 9.59 -8.82 30.12
CA ALA A 99 10.79 -9.57 30.50
C ALA A 99 10.67 -10.17 31.90
N THR A 100 10.11 -9.41 32.85
CA THR A 100 9.86 -9.86 34.22
C THR A 100 8.83 -10.99 34.23
N ASN A 101 7.74 -10.86 33.49
CA ASN A 101 6.71 -11.89 33.37
C ASN A 101 7.24 -13.17 32.71
N ALA A 102 8.05 -13.05 31.66
CA ALA A 102 8.66 -14.19 31.00
C ALA A 102 9.63 -14.96 31.94
N TYR A 103 10.41 -14.23 32.74
CA TYR A 103 11.30 -14.83 33.73
C TYR A 103 10.52 -15.58 34.80
N VAL A 104 9.47 -14.98 35.37
CA VAL A 104 8.64 -15.59 36.42
C VAL A 104 7.97 -16.87 35.91
N VAL A 105 7.42 -16.85 34.68
CA VAL A 105 6.79 -18.04 34.08
C VAL A 105 7.80 -19.16 33.85
N LYS A 106 8.98 -18.84 33.28
CA LYS A 106 10.04 -19.82 33.07
C LYS A 106 10.48 -20.44 34.40
N ARG A 107 10.72 -19.61 35.41
CA ARG A 107 11.22 -20.08 36.70
C ARG A 107 10.19 -20.87 37.50
N ALA A 108 8.92 -20.49 37.44
CA ALA A 108 7.84 -21.26 38.01
C ALA A 108 7.73 -22.66 37.37
N SER A 109 7.91 -22.75 36.04
CA SER A 109 7.93 -24.03 35.33
C SER A 109 9.10 -24.91 35.75
N GLU A 110 10.30 -24.34 35.95
CA GLU A 110 11.49 -25.08 36.39
C GLU A 110 11.40 -25.57 37.84
N ILE A 111 10.76 -24.80 38.72
CA ILE A 111 10.53 -25.23 40.11
C ILE A 111 9.52 -26.37 40.14
N ARG A 112 8.46 -26.29 39.34
CA ARG A 112 7.39 -27.29 39.29
C ARG A 112 7.82 -28.59 38.60
N SER A 113 8.75 -28.54 37.66
CA SER A 113 9.33 -29.77 37.08
C SER A 113 10.20 -30.53 38.07
N LYS A 114 10.79 -29.84 39.05
CA LYS A 114 11.60 -30.44 40.11
C LYS A 114 10.77 -30.88 41.32
N ASP A 115 9.67 -30.20 41.61
CA ASP A 115 8.74 -30.52 42.69
C ASP A 115 7.29 -30.29 42.21
N PRO A 116 6.67 -31.31 41.59
CA PRO A 116 5.32 -31.20 41.03
C PRO A 116 4.23 -30.92 42.07
N SER A 117 4.49 -31.28 43.33
CA SER A 117 3.61 -31.09 44.48
C SER A 117 3.74 -29.71 45.15
N ALA A 118 4.75 -28.91 44.78
CA ALA A 118 4.99 -27.63 45.42
C ALA A 118 3.76 -26.70 45.32
N PRO A 119 3.21 -26.24 46.47
CA PRO A 119 2.09 -25.32 46.45
C PRO A 119 2.53 -23.97 45.85
N VAL A 120 1.64 -23.34 45.08
CA VAL A 120 1.89 -22.07 44.38
C VAL A 120 2.53 -21.00 45.26
N ARG A 121 2.10 -20.88 46.52
CA ARG A 121 2.67 -19.92 47.49
C ARG A 121 4.16 -20.16 47.76
N GLU A 122 4.60 -21.40 47.73
CA GLU A 122 6.00 -21.76 47.93
C GLU A 122 6.84 -21.48 46.69
N ILE A 123 6.32 -21.77 45.49
CA ILE A 123 6.95 -21.40 44.21
C ILE A 123 7.16 -19.88 44.15
N VAL A 124 6.14 -19.10 44.53
CA VAL A 124 6.23 -17.64 44.58
C VAL A 124 7.29 -17.18 45.56
N LYS A 125 7.30 -17.70 46.79
CA LYS A 125 8.32 -17.34 47.79
C LYS A 125 9.74 -17.63 47.28
N ARG A 126 9.95 -18.76 46.60
CA ARG A 126 11.25 -19.11 46.00
C ARG A 126 11.66 -18.10 44.93
N ILE A 127 10.77 -17.77 43.99
CA ILE A 127 11.07 -16.78 42.93
C ILE A 127 11.31 -15.39 43.52
N GLN A 128 10.53 -14.97 44.52
CA GLN A 128 10.72 -13.69 45.20
C GLN A 128 12.07 -13.63 45.93
N SER A 129 12.48 -14.72 46.57
CA SER A 129 13.80 -14.81 47.22
C SER A 129 14.97 -14.80 46.23
N GLU A 130 14.78 -15.27 45.00
CA GLU A 130 15.80 -15.27 43.95
C GLU A 130 15.93 -13.91 43.23
N THR A 131 14.89 -13.08 43.24
CA THR A 131 14.81 -11.91 42.34
C THR A 131 14.57 -10.57 42.99
N ASN A 132 14.33 -10.52 44.31
CA ASN A 132 13.92 -9.32 45.05
C ASN A 132 12.63 -8.63 44.54
N PHE A 133 11.87 -9.25 43.63
CA PHE A 133 10.58 -8.72 43.16
C PHE A 133 9.45 -9.12 44.10
N LYS A 134 8.56 -8.18 44.45
CA LYS A 134 7.30 -8.47 45.15
C LYS A 134 6.26 -9.00 44.16
N ILE A 135 6.14 -10.32 44.06
CA ILE A 135 5.11 -10.99 43.25
C ILE A 135 3.87 -11.27 44.11
N GLY A 136 2.72 -10.68 43.80
CA GLY A 136 1.47 -11.02 44.50
C GLY A 136 1.11 -12.51 44.33
N CYS A 137 0.75 -13.20 45.41
CA CYS A 137 0.36 -14.63 45.35
C CYS A 137 -0.85 -14.89 44.43
N SER A 138 -1.75 -13.90 44.29
CA SER A 138 -2.88 -13.93 43.35
C SER A 138 -2.40 -13.91 41.90
N THR A 139 -1.42 -13.05 41.57
CA THR A 139 -0.82 -12.89 40.24
C THR A 139 -0.13 -14.17 39.76
N ALA A 140 0.66 -14.82 40.61
CA ALA A 140 1.36 -16.06 40.25
C ALA A 140 0.43 -17.28 40.16
N SER A 141 -0.61 -17.35 41.01
CA SER A 141 -1.62 -18.40 40.91
C SER A 141 -2.45 -18.28 39.63
N LYS A 142 -2.60 -17.06 39.11
CA LYS A 142 -3.27 -16.75 37.83
C LYS A 142 -2.42 -17.19 36.63
N TYR A 143 -1.14 -16.81 36.57
CA TYR A 143 -0.21 -17.27 35.52
C TYR A 143 -0.06 -18.79 35.46
N MET A 144 -0.12 -19.48 36.60
CA MET A 144 -0.03 -20.94 36.67
C MET A 144 -1.33 -21.68 36.29
N LYS A 145 -2.50 -21.01 36.36
CA LYS A 145 -3.78 -21.54 35.89
C LYS A 145 -4.04 -21.21 34.40
N GLU A 146 -3.51 -20.08 33.91
CA GLU A 146 -3.74 -19.55 32.56
C GLU A 146 -2.73 -20.01 31.50
N GLY A 147 -1.82 -20.93 31.83
CA GLY A 147 -0.84 -21.51 30.88
C GLY A 147 -1.45 -22.20 29.64
N GLY A 148 -2.77 -22.20 29.49
CA GLY A 148 -3.52 -22.69 28.34
C GLY A 148 -4.09 -21.61 27.39
N LEU A 149 -4.00 -20.31 27.68
CA LEU A 149 -4.44 -19.27 26.73
C LEU A 149 -3.41 -19.14 25.59
N LYS A 150 -3.62 -19.97 24.56
CA LYS A 150 -2.82 -20.08 23.34
C LYS A 150 -2.52 -18.68 22.78
N ARG A 151 -1.29 -18.46 22.30
CA ARG A 151 -0.81 -17.23 21.60
C ARG A 151 -1.84 -16.54 20.69
N LYS A 152 -2.76 -17.31 20.08
CA LYS A 152 -3.88 -16.84 19.26
C LYS A 152 -4.82 -15.87 19.99
N SER A 153 -5.26 -16.17 21.22
CA SER A 153 -6.24 -15.34 21.94
C SER A 153 -5.67 -13.96 22.31
N ARG A 154 -4.37 -13.91 22.64
CA ARG A 154 -3.68 -12.65 22.95
C ARG A 154 -3.52 -11.75 21.72
N ARG A 155 -3.28 -12.33 20.54
CA ARG A 155 -3.17 -11.57 19.27
C ARG A 155 -4.51 -11.01 18.83
N MET A 156 -5.58 -11.79 18.93
CA MET A 156 -6.94 -11.31 18.63
C MET A 156 -7.38 -10.20 19.60
N TRP A 157 -6.98 -10.27 20.87
CA TRP A 157 -7.24 -9.19 21.82
C TRP A 157 -6.46 -7.90 21.51
N MET A 158 -5.16 -7.99 21.17
CA MET A 158 -4.39 -6.82 20.75
C MET A 158 -4.93 -6.20 19.45
N LEU A 159 -5.41 -7.04 18.53
CA LEU A 159 -6.12 -6.58 17.34
C LEU A 159 -7.42 -5.86 17.73
N ALA A 160 -8.18 -6.44 18.66
CA ALA A 160 -9.44 -5.88 19.09
C ALA A 160 -9.28 -4.52 19.80
N GLU A 161 -8.29 -4.36 20.69
CA GLU A 161 -8.01 -3.07 21.33
C GLU A 161 -7.50 -2.03 20.32
N SER A 162 -6.57 -2.42 19.44
CA SER A 162 -6.04 -1.53 18.38
C SER A 162 -7.15 -1.06 17.44
N MET A 163 -8.14 -1.92 17.15
CA MET A 163 -9.34 -1.60 16.36
C MET A 163 -10.25 -0.63 17.11
N ARG A 164 -10.51 -0.87 18.40
CA ARG A 164 -11.35 -0.02 19.26
C ARG A 164 -10.81 1.40 19.38
N GLU A 165 -9.51 1.53 19.65
CA GLU A 165 -8.83 2.84 19.71
C GLU A 165 -8.92 3.64 18.40
N ARG A 166 -9.21 2.96 17.28
CA ARG A 166 -9.12 3.51 15.93
C ARG A 166 -10.48 3.59 15.22
N GLY A 167 -11.57 3.54 15.98
CA GLY A 167 -12.92 3.85 15.51
C GLY A 167 -13.73 2.66 15.00
N PHE A 168 -13.24 1.43 15.15
CA PHE A 168 -14.07 0.23 14.98
C PHE A 168 -14.68 -0.12 16.35
N GLY A 169 -15.94 0.25 16.61
CA GLY A 169 -16.58 -0.16 17.87
C GLY A 169 -17.68 0.73 18.43
N HIS A 170 -18.63 1.21 17.61
CA HIS A 170 -19.81 1.91 18.14
C HIS A 170 -20.79 1.01 18.90
N PHE A 171 -20.53 -0.30 19.06
CA PHE A 171 -21.47 -1.26 19.67
C PHE A 171 -20.89 -2.15 20.76
N ILE A 172 -19.74 -1.83 21.36
CA ILE A 172 -19.42 -2.43 22.67
C ILE A 172 -20.26 -1.72 23.72
N GLU A 173 -21.58 -1.95 23.71
CA GLU A 173 -22.39 -1.74 24.92
C GLU A 173 -21.97 -2.84 25.90
N GLU A 174 -21.49 -2.44 27.07
CA GLU A 174 -21.45 -3.31 28.23
C GLU A 174 -22.91 -3.70 28.56
N LYS A 175 -23.43 -4.74 27.92
CA LYS A 175 -24.69 -5.36 28.34
C LYS A 175 -24.36 -6.47 29.32
N GLU A 176 -24.89 -6.33 30.53
CA GLU A 176 -24.97 -7.42 31.49
C GLU A 176 -25.70 -8.61 30.82
N PRO A 177 -25.19 -9.84 30.94
CA PRO A 177 -25.75 -10.99 30.25
C PRO A 177 -27.17 -11.28 30.77
N SER A 178 -28.15 -11.19 29.89
CA SER A 178 -29.51 -11.69 30.15
C SER A 178 -29.53 -13.21 30.02
N ALA A 179 -29.86 -13.89 31.11
CA ALA A 179 -29.94 -15.34 31.21
C ALA A 179 -30.88 -15.94 30.14
N GLY A 180 -30.35 -16.73 29.21
CA GLY A 180 -31.21 -17.51 28.30
C GLY A 180 -30.60 -18.12 27.04
N GLY A 181 -29.35 -17.83 26.67
CA GLY A 181 -28.67 -18.48 25.53
C GLY A 181 -27.59 -19.46 25.98
N GLU A 182 -27.42 -20.58 25.28
CA GLU A 182 -26.30 -21.51 25.47
C GLU A 182 -24.97 -20.80 25.16
N GLU A 183 -24.38 -20.18 26.18
CA GLU A 183 -23.04 -19.62 26.15
C GLU A 183 -21.99 -20.69 26.46
N LEU A 184 -20.93 -20.71 25.66
CA LEU A 184 -19.69 -21.40 26.02
C LEU A 184 -18.96 -20.54 27.08
N VAL A 185 -19.44 -20.61 28.32
CA VAL A 185 -18.90 -19.86 29.47
C VAL A 185 -17.54 -20.42 29.87
N LEU A 186 -16.47 -19.68 29.58
CA LEU A 186 -15.23 -19.80 30.33
C LEU A 186 -15.40 -19.08 31.69
N PRO A 187 -14.96 -19.66 32.81
CA PRO A 187 -15.38 -19.22 34.13
C PRO A 187 -14.85 -17.82 34.46
N ALA A 188 -15.77 -16.88 34.58
CA ALA A 188 -15.55 -15.57 35.17
C ALA A 188 -15.65 -15.67 36.70
N THR A 189 -14.58 -15.34 37.43
CA THR A 189 -14.65 -14.89 38.82
C THR A 189 -13.66 -13.73 39.06
N GLY A 190 -14.19 -12.51 38.86
CA GLY A 190 -13.89 -11.19 39.42
C GLY A 190 -12.51 -10.79 39.96
N LEU A 191 -11.85 -9.84 39.29
CA LEU A 191 -11.74 -8.40 39.66
C LEU A 191 -10.81 -7.70 38.66
N TYR A 192 -11.35 -6.70 37.99
CA TYR A 192 -10.77 -5.98 36.85
C TYR A 192 -10.02 -4.72 37.30
N GLU A 193 -8.75 -4.62 36.91
CA GLU A 193 -8.22 -3.42 36.26
C GLU A 193 -7.64 -3.91 34.92
N TYR A 194 -8.15 -3.34 33.82
CA TYR A 194 -8.03 -3.78 32.41
C TYR A 194 -8.96 -4.94 32.00
N GLY A 195 -10.11 -4.53 31.45
CA GLY A 195 -11.15 -5.35 30.83
C GLY A 195 -10.62 -6.33 29.77
N SER A 196 -10.43 -7.59 30.13
CA SER A 196 -10.58 -8.70 29.20
C SER A 196 -12.03 -8.75 28.70
N VAL A 197 -12.35 -7.94 27.70
CA VAL A 197 -13.58 -8.11 26.93
C VAL A 197 -13.47 -9.46 26.22
N CYS A 198 -14.15 -10.48 26.76
CA CYS A 198 -14.35 -11.73 26.06
C CYS A 198 -15.32 -11.45 24.91
N LEU A 199 -14.79 -11.20 23.72
CA LEU A 199 -15.63 -11.10 22.54
C LEU A 199 -16.20 -12.49 22.23
N THR A 200 -17.52 -12.61 22.14
CA THR A 200 -18.16 -13.82 21.62
C THR A 200 -17.78 -14.03 20.16
N VAL A 201 -17.96 -15.24 19.64
CA VAL A 201 -17.75 -15.51 18.20
C VAL A 201 -18.62 -14.55 17.38
N GLU A 202 -19.87 -14.33 17.78
CA GLU A 202 -20.80 -13.42 17.13
C GLU A 202 -20.28 -11.97 17.12
N GLN A 203 -19.70 -11.50 18.22
CA GLN A 203 -19.10 -10.16 18.28
C GLN A 203 -17.88 -10.05 17.36
N ILE A 204 -17.01 -11.06 17.33
CA ILE A 204 -15.88 -11.07 16.39
C ILE A 204 -16.37 -11.11 14.94
N LEU A 205 -17.40 -11.91 14.64
CA LEU A 205 -17.99 -11.97 13.30
C LEU A 205 -18.60 -10.63 12.90
N GLN A 206 -19.29 -9.96 13.82
CA GLN A 206 -19.81 -8.61 13.61
C GLN A 206 -18.67 -7.64 13.30
N TRP A 207 -17.58 -7.69 14.07
CA TRP A 207 -16.40 -6.85 13.87
C TRP A 207 -15.70 -7.08 12.53
N LEU A 208 -15.60 -8.33 12.06
CA LEU A 208 -15.03 -8.62 10.74
C LEU A 208 -15.82 -7.92 9.62
N HIS A 209 -17.13 -7.72 9.83
CA HIS A 209 -18.01 -7.01 8.90
C HIS A 209 -18.17 -5.51 9.23
N GLU A 210 -17.66 -5.04 10.37
CA GLU A 210 -17.67 -3.63 10.71
C GLU A 210 -16.79 -2.83 9.76
N ARG A 211 -17.21 -1.59 9.56
CA ARG A 211 -16.56 -0.63 8.70
C ARG A 211 -16.38 0.65 9.50
N ASN A 212 -15.18 1.22 9.44
CA ASN A 212 -14.93 2.54 10.03
C ASN A 212 -15.64 3.66 9.24
N ASP A 213 -15.46 4.91 9.66
CA ASP A 213 -16.06 6.09 9.00
C ASP A 213 -15.70 6.22 7.51
N GLN A 214 -14.54 5.68 7.12
CA GLN A 214 -14.09 5.63 5.73
C GLN A 214 -14.55 4.36 5.00
N LYS A 215 -15.55 3.67 5.55
CA LYS A 215 -16.12 2.41 5.09
C LYS A 215 -15.08 1.28 4.96
N ARG A 216 -13.89 1.42 5.55
CA ARG A 216 -12.80 0.43 5.45
C ARG A 216 -13.14 -0.77 6.32
N SER A 217 -13.02 -1.97 5.75
CA SER A 217 -13.00 -3.19 6.55
C SER A 217 -11.65 -3.38 7.23
N ILE A 218 -11.57 -4.32 8.17
CA ILE A 218 -10.31 -4.69 8.81
C ILE A 218 -9.22 -5.11 7.81
N LEU A 219 -9.59 -5.73 6.68
CA LEU A 219 -8.63 -6.14 5.66
C LEU A 219 -7.96 -4.93 4.98
N HIS A 220 -8.73 -3.88 4.67
CA HIS A 220 -8.20 -2.61 4.16
C HIS A 220 -7.24 -1.99 5.17
N TYR A 221 -7.66 -1.99 6.44
CA TYR A 221 -6.91 -1.40 7.52
C TYR A 221 -5.55 -2.10 7.72
N CYS A 222 -5.51 -3.43 7.79
CA CYS A 222 -4.26 -4.18 7.97
C CYS A 222 -3.31 -3.96 6.79
N LEU A 223 -3.85 -3.83 5.57
CA LEU A 223 -3.09 -3.54 4.39
C LEU A 223 -2.44 -2.14 4.45
N GLU A 224 -3.22 -1.09 4.70
CA GLU A 224 -2.74 0.30 4.77
C GLU A 224 -1.68 0.52 5.86
N ASN A 225 -1.80 -0.18 6.99
CA ASN A 225 -0.86 -0.09 8.10
C ASN A 225 0.40 -0.94 7.92
N ASN A 226 0.55 -1.58 6.76
CA ASN A 226 1.63 -2.50 6.52
C ASN A 226 1.72 -3.62 7.59
N ASP A 227 0.58 -4.19 8.02
CA ASP A 227 0.54 -5.29 8.99
C ASP A 227 0.19 -6.63 8.30
N GLU A 228 1.20 -7.25 7.69
CA GLU A 228 1.04 -8.52 6.97
C GLU A 228 0.62 -9.65 7.91
N GLU A 229 1.21 -9.74 9.11
CA GLU A 229 0.92 -10.83 10.05
C GLU A 229 -0.53 -10.79 10.52
N THR A 230 -1.01 -9.61 10.90
CA THR A 230 -2.41 -9.43 11.31
C THR A 230 -3.36 -9.68 10.14
N LEU A 231 -3.04 -9.23 8.93
CA LEU A 231 -3.86 -9.49 7.75
C LEU A 231 -4.02 -11.01 7.52
N MET A 232 -2.92 -11.75 7.57
CA MET A 232 -2.92 -13.20 7.33
C MET A 232 -3.65 -13.97 8.44
N GLU A 233 -3.48 -13.59 9.71
CA GLU A 233 -4.23 -14.20 10.82
C GLU A 233 -5.72 -13.86 10.73
N THR A 234 -6.06 -12.64 10.31
CA THR A 234 -7.46 -12.21 10.10
C THR A 234 -8.12 -13.01 8.99
N LEU A 235 -7.45 -13.20 7.85
CA LEU A 235 -7.93 -14.07 6.77
C LEU A 235 -8.11 -15.51 7.26
N LYS A 236 -7.11 -16.07 7.95
CA LYS A 236 -7.17 -17.42 8.52
C LYS A 236 -8.35 -17.58 9.48
N TYR A 237 -8.55 -16.64 10.39
CA TYR A 237 -9.68 -16.65 11.31
C TYR A 237 -11.01 -16.59 10.55
N GLY A 238 -11.12 -15.71 9.55
CA GLY A 238 -12.28 -15.67 8.68
C GLY A 238 -12.53 -17.02 7.97
N LYS A 239 -11.47 -17.74 7.55
CA LYS A 239 -11.59 -19.08 6.96
C LYS A 239 -12.12 -20.11 7.96
N GLU A 240 -11.67 -20.06 9.20
CA GLU A 240 -12.05 -20.99 10.28
C GLU A 240 -13.51 -20.75 10.76
N HIS A 241 -14.01 -19.51 10.71
CA HIS A 241 -15.25 -19.13 11.40
C HIS A 241 -16.37 -18.55 10.52
N LEU A 242 -16.08 -18.06 9.31
CA LEU A 242 -17.10 -17.55 8.40
C LEU A 242 -17.54 -18.64 7.40
N ASN A 243 -18.84 -18.75 7.17
CA ASN A 243 -19.35 -19.56 6.07
C ASN A 243 -18.91 -18.97 4.71
N VAL A 244 -18.94 -19.80 3.66
CA VAL A 244 -18.50 -19.45 2.30
C VAL A 244 -19.11 -18.14 1.80
N HIS A 245 -20.42 -17.93 2.02
CA HIS A 245 -21.12 -16.72 1.58
C HIS A 245 -20.62 -15.46 2.27
N ARG A 246 -20.42 -15.49 3.60
CA ARG A 246 -19.90 -14.35 4.36
C ARG A 246 -18.44 -14.05 4.01
N ARG A 247 -17.62 -15.08 3.76
CA ARG A 247 -16.24 -14.92 3.25
C ARG A 247 -16.21 -14.18 1.92
N ALA A 248 -17.10 -14.57 1.00
CA ALA A 248 -17.22 -13.91 -0.30
C ALA A 248 -17.59 -12.43 -0.16
N LEU A 249 -18.65 -12.13 0.61
CA LEU A 249 -19.07 -10.75 0.87
C LEU A 249 -17.95 -9.91 1.48
N TRP A 250 -17.16 -10.49 2.37
CA TRP A 250 -16.07 -9.81 3.05
C TRP A 250 -14.94 -9.36 2.11
N LEU A 251 -14.54 -10.21 1.15
CA LEU A 251 -13.57 -9.84 0.10
C LEU A 251 -14.10 -8.76 -0.86
N LEU A 252 -15.43 -8.74 -1.06
CA LEU A 252 -16.12 -7.82 -1.94
C LEU A 252 -16.50 -6.50 -1.26
N LEU A 253 -16.27 -6.36 0.05
CA LEU A 253 -16.46 -5.08 0.74
C LEU A 253 -15.57 -4.02 0.11
N VAL A 254 -16.15 -2.83 -0.05
CA VAL A 254 -15.45 -1.66 -0.57
C VAL A 254 -15.34 -0.57 0.48
N ASN A 255 -14.21 0.14 0.46
CA ASN A 255 -13.99 1.34 1.24
C ASN A 255 -14.77 2.56 0.67
N ALA A 256 -14.55 3.74 1.25
CA ALA A 256 -15.20 4.97 0.81
C ALA A 256 -14.86 5.35 -0.64
N GLU A 257 -13.74 4.91 -1.19
CA GLU A 257 -13.32 5.16 -2.58
C GLU A 257 -13.86 4.10 -3.57
N LYS A 258 -14.74 3.20 -3.11
CA LYS A 258 -15.20 2.01 -3.83
C LYS A 258 -14.08 1.01 -4.15
N GLU A 259 -13.01 1.00 -3.36
CA GLU A 259 -11.91 0.05 -3.53
C GLU A 259 -12.15 -1.18 -2.68
N THR A 260 -12.00 -2.37 -3.27
CA THR A 260 -11.88 -3.62 -2.50
C THR A 260 -10.48 -3.73 -1.90
N VAL A 261 -10.27 -4.72 -1.02
CA VAL A 261 -8.92 -5.00 -0.50
C VAL A 261 -7.91 -5.29 -1.63
N LEU A 262 -8.37 -5.92 -2.72
CA LEU A 262 -7.53 -6.18 -3.89
C LEU A 262 -7.15 -4.88 -4.62
N HIS A 263 -8.10 -3.96 -4.81
CA HIS A 263 -7.80 -2.63 -5.38
C HIS A 263 -6.76 -1.90 -4.53
N SER A 264 -6.98 -1.89 -3.21
CA SER A 264 -6.09 -1.21 -2.27
C SER A 264 -4.69 -1.80 -2.33
N LEU A 265 -4.56 -3.13 -2.42
CA LEU A 265 -3.27 -3.81 -2.51
C LEU A 265 -2.53 -3.45 -3.79
N MET A 266 -3.24 -3.48 -4.93
CA MET A 266 -2.65 -3.20 -6.23
C MET A 266 -2.25 -1.73 -6.35
N LYS A 267 -3.08 -0.81 -5.83
CA LYS A 267 -2.80 0.63 -5.79
C LYS A 267 -1.61 0.95 -4.88
N ASP A 268 -1.52 0.31 -3.72
CA ASP A 268 -0.37 0.48 -2.82
C ASP A 268 0.91 0.00 -3.49
N TYR A 269 0.89 -1.17 -4.15
CA TYR A 269 2.04 -1.67 -4.88
C TYR A 269 2.47 -0.74 -6.02
N ALA A 270 1.53 -0.28 -6.84
CA ALA A 270 1.80 0.61 -7.97
C ALA A 270 2.52 1.89 -7.51
N LYS A 271 2.21 2.37 -6.30
CA LYS A 271 2.86 3.54 -5.68
C LYS A 271 4.18 3.21 -4.98
N ASN A 272 4.27 2.02 -4.37
CA ASN A 272 5.34 1.64 -3.44
C ASN A 272 6.09 0.38 -3.91
N SER A 273 6.64 0.43 -5.13
CA SER A 273 7.31 -0.70 -5.81
C SER A 273 8.49 -1.33 -5.06
N LEU A 274 9.00 -0.68 -4.00
CA LEU A 274 10.14 -1.13 -3.19
C LEU A 274 9.87 -2.39 -2.34
N ASN A 275 8.61 -2.76 -2.07
CA ASN A 275 8.27 -3.88 -1.17
C ASN A 275 7.62 -5.06 -1.90
N SER A 276 8.30 -5.61 -2.92
CA SER A 276 7.67 -6.56 -3.84
C SER A 276 7.25 -7.90 -3.21
N VAL A 277 8.09 -8.48 -2.32
CA VAL A 277 7.85 -9.81 -1.74
C VAL A 277 6.57 -9.90 -0.91
N ARG A 278 6.35 -8.90 -0.04
CA ARG A 278 5.19 -8.83 0.85
C ARG A 278 3.89 -8.78 0.04
N HIS A 279 3.80 -7.83 -0.87
CA HIS A 279 2.59 -7.65 -1.68
C HIS A 279 2.28 -8.90 -2.49
N ARG A 280 3.30 -9.63 -2.96
CA ARG A 280 3.09 -10.89 -3.68
C ARG A 280 2.47 -11.94 -2.78
N ARG A 281 3.00 -12.10 -1.56
CA ARG A 281 2.44 -13.03 -0.57
C ARG A 281 0.98 -12.67 -0.22
N ILE A 282 0.71 -11.38 -0.02
CA ILE A 282 -0.66 -10.93 0.25
C ILE A 282 -1.56 -11.18 -0.96
N LEU A 283 -1.11 -10.85 -2.17
CA LEU A 283 -1.87 -11.07 -3.41
C LEU A 283 -2.19 -12.56 -3.57
N THR A 284 -1.18 -13.42 -3.51
CA THR A 284 -1.35 -14.88 -3.60
C THR A 284 -2.35 -15.37 -2.54
N CYS A 285 -2.22 -14.93 -1.29
CA CYS A 285 -3.15 -15.33 -0.23
C CYS A 285 -4.59 -14.84 -0.50
N LEU A 286 -4.78 -13.60 -0.95
CA LEU A 286 -6.09 -13.08 -1.30
C LEU A 286 -6.70 -13.85 -2.49
N LEU A 287 -5.92 -14.17 -3.51
CA LEU A 287 -6.38 -14.92 -4.67
C LEU A 287 -6.74 -16.37 -4.31
N GLU A 288 -5.94 -17.02 -3.47
CA GLU A 288 -6.25 -18.35 -2.90
C GLU A 288 -7.53 -18.29 -2.06
N TYR A 289 -7.65 -17.31 -1.17
CA TYR A 289 -8.85 -17.12 -0.36
C TYR A 289 -10.09 -16.89 -1.23
N GLY A 290 -9.97 -16.08 -2.27
CA GLY A 290 -11.01 -15.87 -3.27
C GLY A 290 -11.39 -17.17 -3.97
N SER A 291 -10.42 -18.03 -4.28
CA SER A 291 -10.66 -19.29 -5.00
C SER A 291 -11.48 -20.30 -4.18
N GLU A 292 -11.45 -20.17 -2.86
CA GLU A 292 -12.18 -21.03 -1.94
C GLU A 292 -13.60 -20.54 -1.65
N CYS A 293 -13.93 -19.27 -1.94
CA CYS A 293 -15.21 -18.70 -1.51
C CYS A 293 -15.99 -17.91 -2.56
N LEU A 294 -15.35 -17.39 -3.60
CA LEU A 294 -16.04 -16.64 -4.66
C LEU A 294 -16.53 -17.59 -5.75
N ASN A 295 -17.78 -17.41 -6.17
CA ASN A 295 -18.29 -18.00 -7.40
C ASN A 295 -17.87 -17.16 -8.64
N GLU A 296 -18.18 -17.63 -9.84
CA GLU A 296 -17.81 -16.97 -11.10
C GLU A 296 -18.31 -15.51 -11.20
N GLN A 297 -19.58 -15.26 -10.81
CA GLN A 297 -20.14 -13.91 -10.84
C GLN A 297 -19.43 -12.97 -9.87
N GLN A 298 -19.10 -13.47 -8.67
CA GLN A 298 -18.37 -12.73 -7.66
C GLN A 298 -16.92 -12.46 -8.06
N TRP A 299 -16.25 -13.41 -8.71
CA TRP A 299 -14.93 -13.20 -9.31
C TRP A 299 -14.96 -12.10 -10.36
N SER A 300 -15.96 -12.13 -11.25
CA SER A 300 -16.18 -11.07 -12.23
C SER A 300 -16.34 -9.72 -11.54
N LEU A 301 -17.20 -9.61 -10.51
CA LEU A 301 -17.35 -8.37 -9.75
C LEU A 301 -16.05 -7.91 -9.07
N TRP A 302 -15.26 -8.83 -8.53
CA TRP A 302 -14.02 -8.49 -7.84
C TRP A 302 -12.92 -7.98 -8.77
N LEU A 303 -12.81 -8.58 -9.96
CA LEU A 303 -11.80 -8.23 -10.96
C LEU A 303 -12.23 -7.03 -11.84
N PHE A 304 -13.50 -6.96 -12.23
CA PHE A 304 -14.05 -5.86 -13.05
C PHE A 304 -14.51 -4.65 -12.26
N GLY A 305 -14.65 -4.80 -10.93
CA GLY A 305 -14.96 -3.69 -10.05
C GLY A 305 -14.08 -2.48 -10.38
N ARG A 306 -14.68 -1.30 -10.36
CA ARG A 306 -13.99 -0.04 -10.58
C ARG A 306 -14.18 0.84 -9.36
N ASN A 307 -13.10 1.48 -8.92
CA ASN A 307 -13.16 2.49 -7.88
C ASN A 307 -13.73 3.82 -8.42
N PHE A 308 -13.80 4.87 -7.60
CA PHE A 308 -14.29 6.18 -8.04
C PHE A 308 -13.46 6.85 -9.14
N ALA A 309 -12.17 6.51 -9.25
CA ALA A 309 -11.32 6.97 -10.35
C ALA A 309 -11.53 6.16 -11.65
N GLY A 310 -12.48 5.22 -11.65
CA GLY A 310 -12.72 4.32 -12.77
C GLY A 310 -11.66 3.22 -12.92
N CYS A 311 -10.65 3.16 -12.05
CA CYS A 311 -9.60 2.16 -12.11
C CYS A 311 -10.13 0.79 -11.66
N SER A 312 -9.89 -0.22 -12.48
CA SER A 312 -9.96 -1.62 -12.05
C SER A 312 -8.63 -2.09 -11.45
N VAL A 313 -8.63 -3.24 -10.78
CA VAL A 313 -7.40 -3.88 -10.29
C VAL A 313 -6.37 -4.13 -11.40
N LEU A 314 -6.81 -4.29 -12.65
CA LEU A 314 -5.94 -4.51 -13.80
C LEU A 314 -5.19 -3.24 -14.23
N HIS A 315 -5.80 -2.06 -14.10
CA HIS A 315 -5.11 -0.79 -14.34
C HIS A 315 -3.95 -0.63 -13.36
N TYR A 316 -4.21 -0.87 -12.07
CA TYR A 316 -3.16 -0.87 -11.05
C TYR A 316 -2.15 -2.00 -11.27
N GLY A 317 -2.57 -3.17 -11.74
CA GLY A 317 -1.66 -4.26 -12.14
C GLY A 317 -0.71 -3.87 -13.26
N ALA A 318 -1.19 -3.12 -14.24
CA ALA A 318 -0.36 -2.60 -15.32
C ALA A 318 0.63 -1.52 -14.83
N GLU A 319 0.21 -0.63 -13.92
CA GLU A 319 1.12 0.36 -13.30
C GLU A 319 2.17 -0.32 -12.38
N ALA A 320 1.75 -1.35 -11.65
CA ALA A 320 2.59 -2.16 -10.75
C ALA A 320 3.73 -2.88 -11.48
N GLY A 321 3.49 -3.36 -12.70
CA GLY A 321 4.47 -4.06 -13.52
C GLY A 321 4.20 -5.56 -13.69
N CYS A 322 5.15 -6.24 -14.34
CA CYS A 322 4.93 -7.53 -15.00
C CYS A 322 4.43 -8.65 -14.08
N GLU A 323 5.00 -8.81 -12.89
CA GLU A 323 4.72 -9.97 -12.04
C GLU A 323 3.30 -9.95 -11.44
N MET A 324 2.90 -8.78 -10.92
CA MET A 324 1.55 -8.61 -10.36
C MET A 324 0.50 -8.70 -11.47
N LEU A 325 0.78 -8.11 -12.62
CA LEU A 325 -0.05 -8.23 -13.79
C LEU A 325 -0.23 -9.70 -14.20
N LEU A 326 0.84 -10.50 -14.24
CA LEU A 326 0.75 -11.92 -14.61
C LEU A 326 -0.09 -12.73 -13.63
N GLN A 327 0.02 -12.48 -12.32
CA GLN A 327 -0.82 -13.15 -11.33
C GLN A 327 -2.31 -12.80 -11.55
N LEU A 328 -2.62 -11.53 -11.79
CA LEU A 328 -3.98 -11.08 -12.09
C LEU A 328 -4.50 -11.68 -13.40
N LEU A 329 -3.71 -11.69 -14.48
CA LEU A 329 -4.10 -12.25 -15.77
C LEU A 329 -4.30 -13.76 -15.70
N ASN A 330 -3.45 -14.49 -14.97
CA ASN A 330 -3.61 -15.93 -14.77
C ASN A 330 -4.84 -16.25 -13.91
N CYS A 331 -5.12 -15.43 -12.90
CA CYS A 331 -6.37 -15.52 -12.15
C CYS A 331 -7.57 -15.26 -13.06
N GLY A 332 -7.52 -14.21 -13.88
CA GLY A 332 -8.55 -13.88 -14.86
C GLY A 332 -8.81 -15.02 -15.84
N LYS A 333 -7.78 -15.67 -16.39
CA LYS A 333 -7.94 -16.85 -17.27
C LYS A 333 -8.65 -18.03 -16.60
N ARG A 334 -8.48 -18.19 -15.29
CA ARG A 334 -9.09 -19.29 -14.53
C ARG A 334 -10.57 -19.06 -14.29
N TRP A 335 -10.98 -17.80 -14.08
CA TRP A 335 -12.31 -17.46 -13.57
C TRP A 335 -13.17 -16.65 -14.53
N LEU A 336 -12.60 -16.11 -15.61
CA LEU A 336 -13.31 -15.32 -16.61
C LEU A 336 -13.31 -16.09 -17.93
N SER A 337 -14.45 -16.08 -18.62
CA SER A 337 -14.53 -16.52 -20.01
C SER A 337 -13.60 -15.67 -20.90
N PRO A 338 -13.14 -16.18 -22.06
CA PRO A 338 -12.32 -15.40 -22.99
C PRO A 338 -12.95 -14.05 -23.38
N LEU A 339 -14.27 -14.00 -23.54
CA LEU A 339 -15.01 -12.76 -23.84
C LEU A 339 -14.93 -11.76 -22.69
N GLN A 340 -15.10 -12.21 -21.44
CA GLN A 340 -14.92 -11.36 -20.27
C GLN A 340 -13.46 -10.91 -20.17
N LEU A 341 -12.50 -11.81 -20.30
CA LEU A 341 -11.08 -11.47 -20.25
C LEU A 341 -10.72 -10.39 -21.28
N GLY A 342 -11.28 -10.48 -22.49
CA GLY A 342 -11.19 -9.42 -23.50
C GLY A 342 -11.79 -8.10 -23.04
N LYS A 343 -13.03 -8.09 -22.55
CA LYS A 343 -13.67 -6.88 -21.99
C LYS A 343 -12.86 -6.25 -20.85
N TRP A 344 -12.19 -7.07 -20.05
CA TRP A 344 -11.37 -6.61 -18.93
C TRP A 344 -10.12 -5.85 -19.39
N LEU A 345 -9.44 -6.33 -20.43
CA LEU A 345 -8.31 -5.64 -21.06
C LEU A 345 -8.70 -4.29 -21.67
N LEU A 346 -9.92 -4.20 -22.21
CA LEU A 346 -10.45 -3.02 -22.88
C LEU A 346 -11.09 -2.00 -21.93
N LEU A 347 -11.06 -2.22 -20.61
CA LEU A 347 -11.58 -1.23 -19.67
C LEU A 347 -10.75 0.06 -19.73
N THR A 348 -11.43 1.18 -19.53
CA THR A 348 -10.85 2.52 -19.36
C THR A 348 -11.13 3.04 -17.95
N LYS A 349 -10.20 3.83 -17.40
CA LYS A 349 -10.43 4.60 -16.16
C LYS A 349 -11.05 5.97 -16.48
N ALA A 350 -11.27 6.81 -15.46
CA ALA A 350 -12.08 8.03 -15.58
C ALA A 350 -11.53 9.07 -16.58
N ASN A 351 -10.22 9.13 -16.79
CA ASN A 351 -9.58 9.98 -17.81
C ASN A 351 -9.41 9.26 -19.15
N GLU A 352 -10.24 8.26 -19.42
CA GLU A 352 -10.26 7.46 -20.66
C GLU A 352 -8.98 6.65 -20.94
N GLU A 353 -7.99 6.65 -20.06
CA GLU A 353 -6.81 5.79 -20.19
C GLU A 353 -7.21 4.32 -20.08
N THR A 354 -6.75 3.52 -21.05
CA THR A 354 -6.85 2.05 -21.02
C THR A 354 -5.73 1.45 -20.16
N VAL A 355 -5.83 0.15 -19.91
CA VAL A 355 -4.76 -0.65 -19.28
C VAL A 355 -3.41 -0.51 -20.01
N LEU A 356 -3.39 -0.32 -21.33
CA LEU A 356 -2.15 -0.05 -22.09
C LEU A 356 -1.52 1.29 -21.76
N HIS A 357 -2.34 2.34 -21.55
CA HIS A 357 -1.81 3.64 -21.15
C HIS A 357 -1.16 3.53 -19.77
N CYS A 358 -1.86 2.89 -18.83
CA CYS A 358 -1.38 2.63 -17.47
C CYS A 358 -0.03 1.89 -17.42
N CYS A 359 0.23 0.92 -18.31
CA CYS A 359 1.49 0.18 -18.26
C CYS A 359 2.71 1.03 -18.57
N THR A 360 2.54 2.14 -19.29
CA THR A 360 3.66 3.03 -19.65
C THR A 360 4.27 3.73 -18.45
N VAL A 361 3.57 3.79 -17.30
CA VAL A 361 4.04 4.45 -16.06
C VAL A 361 4.99 3.55 -15.26
N SER A 362 5.00 2.24 -15.53
CA SER A 362 5.84 1.28 -14.80
C SER A 362 7.32 1.40 -15.21
N PRO A 363 8.28 1.26 -14.29
CA PRO A 363 9.70 1.06 -14.66
C PRO A 363 9.93 -0.20 -15.51
N LEU A 364 8.99 -1.16 -15.48
CA LEU A 364 8.98 -2.39 -16.27
C LEU A 364 7.96 -2.30 -17.41
N ALA A 365 7.77 -1.10 -17.97
CA ALA A 365 6.75 -0.82 -18.97
C ALA A 365 6.91 -1.68 -20.23
N GLU A 366 8.14 -1.98 -20.68
CA GLU A 366 8.37 -2.83 -21.86
C GLU A 366 7.83 -4.24 -21.64
N GLU A 367 8.25 -4.92 -20.56
CA GLU A 367 7.83 -6.29 -20.28
C GLU A 367 6.32 -6.36 -20.03
N THR A 368 5.80 -5.38 -19.31
CA THR A 368 4.37 -5.28 -18.99
C THR A 368 3.54 -5.09 -20.25
N LEU A 369 3.98 -4.22 -21.16
CA LEU A 369 3.34 -4.00 -22.45
C LEU A 369 3.34 -5.27 -23.30
N ILE A 370 4.49 -5.96 -23.42
CA ILE A 370 4.60 -7.21 -24.18
C ILE A 370 3.64 -8.27 -23.62
N ILE A 371 3.53 -8.38 -22.30
CA ILE A 371 2.59 -9.30 -21.64
C ILE A 371 1.14 -8.96 -22.02
N LEU A 372 0.76 -7.68 -21.92
CA LEU A 372 -0.57 -7.19 -22.27
C LEU A 372 -0.90 -7.45 -23.74
N LEU A 373 -0.01 -7.11 -24.66
CA LEU A 373 -0.20 -7.31 -26.10
C LEU A 373 -0.33 -8.80 -26.45
N ASN A 374 0.53 -9.65 -25.87
CA ASN A 374 0.47 -11.10 -26.08
C ASN A 374 -0.80 -11.73 -25.51
N HIS A 375 -1.34 -11.19 -24.40
CA HIS A 375 -2.64 -11.63 -23.88
C HIS A 375 -3.78 -11.11 -24.75
N GLY A 376 -3.74 -9.83 -25.14
CA GLY A 376 -4.69 -9.22 -26.06
C GLY A 376 -4.86 -10.03 -27.33
N ARG A 377 -3.75 -10.40 -28.00
CA ARG A 377 -3.78 -11.22 -29.22
C ARG A 377 -4.51 -12.56 -29.07
N LYS A 378 -4.56 -13.13 -27.86
CA LYS A 378 -5.22 -14.41 -27.60
C LYS A 378 -6.73 -14.27 -27.34
N VAL A 379 -7.20 -13.11 -26.89
CA VAL A 379 -8.56 -12.94 -26.35
C VAL A 379 -9.35 -11.82 -26.99
N LEU A 380 -8.68 -10.91 -27.69
CA LEU A 380 -9.28 -9.81 -28.42
C LEU A 380 -9.36 -10.16 -29.90
N THR A 381 -10.47 -9.77 -30.52
CA THR A 381 -10.59 -9.75 -31.98
C THR A 381 -9.64 -8.72 -32.59
N MET A 382 -9.36 -8.82 -33.89
CA MET A 382 -8.53 -7.82 -34.58
C MET A 382 -9.11 -6.41 -34.50
N GLU A 383 -10.44 -6.27 -34.55
CA GLU A 383 -11.12 -4.97 -34.39
C GLU A 383 -10.89 -4.38 -32.99
N GLN A 384 -11.07 -5.20 -31.95
CA GLN A 384 -10.80 -4.78 -30.56
C GLN A 384 -9.33 -4.44 -30.33
N MET A 385 -8.41 -5.21 -30.93
CA MET A 385 -6.98 -4.92 -30.88
C MET A 385 -6.64 -3.58 -31.53
N ARG A 386 -7.23 -3.29 -32.71
CA ARG A 386 -7.06 -2.00 -33.40
C ARG A 386 -7.58 -0.85 -32.56
N TRP A 387 -8.80 -0.99 -32.03
CA TRP A 387 -9.37 -0.01 -31.11
C TRP A 387 -8.44 0.21 -29.91
N TRP A 388 -7.95 -0.85 -29.27
CA TRP A 388 -7.13 -0.75 -28.07
C TRP A 388 -5.82 0.00 -28.27
N LEU A 389 -5.17 -0.19 -29.43
CA LEU A 389 -3.93 0.51 -29.81
C LEU A 389 -4.16 1.96 -30.26
N LEU A 390 -5.28 2.22 -30.95
CA LEU A 390 -5.64 3.55 -31.47
C LEU A 390 -6.37 4.41 -30.44
N HIS A 391 -6.86 3.81 -29.36
CA HIS A 391 -7.59 4.50 -28.31
C HIS A 391 -6.72 5.62 -27.71
N THR A 392 -7.36 6.75 -27.44
CA THR A 392 -6.73 7.93 -26.84
C THR A 392 -7.27 8.14 -25.44
N SER A 393 -6.41 8.54 -24.52
CA SER A 393 -6.82 9.08 -23.22
C SER A 393 -7.55 10.42 -23.39
N GLY A 394 -8.08 10.94 -22.29
CA GLY A 394 -8.85 12.18 -22.25
C GLY A 394 -8.04 13.46 -22.52
N ASP A 395 -6.73 13.36 -22.74
CA ASP A 395 -5.85 14.41 -23.26
C ASP A 395 -5.48 14.20 -24.75
N GLY A 396 -6.18 13.29 -25.43
CA GLY A 396 -5.98 12.97 -26.85
C GLY A 396 -4.77 12.07 -27.13
N ARG A 397 -4.01 11.67 -26.11
CA ARG A 397 -2.78 10.88 -26.29
C ARG A 397 -3.09 9.40 -26.46
N SER A 398 -2.51 8.78 -27.49
CA SER A 398 -2.50 7.32 -27.62
C SER A 398 -1.39 6.69 -26.78
N VAL A 399 -1.42 5.37 -26.56
CA VAL A 399 -0.33 4.63 -25.89
C VAL A 399 1.05 4.93 -26.50
N LEU A 400 1.12 5.17 -27.80
CA LEU A 400 2.38 5.46 -28.50
C LEU A 400 2.95 6.83 -28.12
N HIS A 401 2.10 7.84 -27.89
CA HIS A 401 2.53 9.15 -27.37
C HIS A 401 3.18 8.99 -26.00
N TYR A 402 2.51 8.29 -25.08
CA TYR A 402 3.07 8.00 -23.77
C TYR A 402 4.38 7.22 -23.86
N TYR A 403 4.45 6.23 -24.75
CA TYR A 403 5.64 5.40 -24.90
C TYR A 403 6.87 6.22 -25.31
N VAL A 404 6.70 7.12 -26.28
CA VAL A 404 7.78 7.96 -26.79
C VAL A 404 8.23 8.97 -25.75
N ASP A 405 7.30 9.59 -25.02
CA ASP A 405 7.54 10.58 -23.96
C ASP A 405 8.36 10.03 -22.77
N LYS A 406 8.36 8.71 -22.51
CA LYS A 406 9.08 8.15 -21.36
C LYS A 406 10.55 7.87 -21.64
N VAL A 407 11.43 8.61 -20.96
CA VAL A 407 12.90 8.51 -21.06
C VAL A 407 13.44 7.10 -20.79
N TYR A 408 12.84 6.31 -19.90
CA TYR A 408 13.34 4.97 -19.56
C TYR A 408 12.94 3.88 -20.58
N LEU A 409 12.09 4.19 -21.56
CA LEU A 409 11.74 3.27 -22.62
C LEU A 409 12.71 3.45 -23.78
N GLY A 410 13.52 2.43 -24.07
CA GLY A 410 14.54 2.49 -25.10
C GLY A 410 14.00 2.42 -26.54
N PRO A 411 14.81 2.79 -27.54
CA PRO A 411 14.45 2.76 -28.96
C PRO A 411 14.12 1.34 -29.47
N GLU A 412 14.80 0.31 -28.96
CA GLU A 412 14.53 -1.10 -29.34
C GLU A 412 13.12 -1.55 -28.91
N SER A 413 12.70 -1.13 -27.73
CA SER A 413 11.39 -1.43 -27.17
C SER A 413 10.29 -0.72 -27.96
N LEU A 414 10.55 0.53 -28.37
CA LEU A 414 9.68 1.29 -29.26
C LEU A 414 9.55 0.62 -30.64
N LYS A 415 10.67 0.15 -31.21
CA LYS A 415 10.67 -0.59 -32.48
C LYS A 415 9.79 -1.84 -32.42
N LYS A 416 9.89 -2.62 -31.33
CA LYS A 416 9.01 -3.79 -31.11
C LYS A 416 7.54 -3.39 -31.05
N LEU A 417 7.18 -2.32 -30.35
CA LEU A 417 5.81 -1.81 -30.29
C LEU A 417 5.31 -1.38 -31.67
N LEU A 418 6.14 -0.68 -32.45
CA LEU A 418 5.81 -0.23 -33.79
C LEU A 418 5.60 -1.41 -34.77
N ASP A 419 6.48 -2.41 -34.74
CA ASP A 419 6.33 -3.63 -35.54
C ASP A 419 5.04 -4.39 -35.17
N TRP A 420 4.73 -4.42 -33.88
CA TRP A 420 3.50 -5.03 -33.40
C TRP A 420 2.26 -4.26 -33.88
N GLY A 421 2.28 -2.94 -33.76
CA GLY A 421 1.23 -2.06 -34.27
C GLY A 421 1.06 -2.17 -35.78
N ARG A 422 2.15 -2.31 -36.56
CA ARG A 422 2.08 -2.57 -38.00
C ARG A 422 1.30 -3.84 -38.32
N ALA A 423 1.59 -4.93 -37.61
CA ALA A 423 0.92 -6.20 -37.81
C ALA A 423 -0.58 -6.16 -37.45
N CYS A 424 -0.99 -5.30 -36.52
CA CYS A 424 -2.39 -5.21 -36.08
C CYS A 424 -3.22 -4.14 -36.79
N LEU A 425 -2.63 -2.99 -37.07
CA LEU A 425 -3.31 -1.83 -37.62
C LEU A 425 -3.36 -1.84 -39.15
N GLU A 426 -2.44 -2.55 -39.81
CA GLU A 426 -2.35 -2.63 -41.28
C GLU A 426 -2.42 -1.23 -41.92
N LYS A 427 -3.54 -0.89 -42.57
CA LYS A 427 -3.75 0.42 -43.22
C LYS A 427 -3.89 1.59 -42.25
N GLN A 428 -4.20 1.33 -40.98
CA GLN A 428 -4.35 2.35 -39.92
C GLN A 428 -3.03 2.68 -39.21
N THR A 429 -1.91 2.05 -39.57
CA THR A 429 -0.60 2.38 -38.98
C THR A 429 -0.22 3.84 -39.19
N ALA A 430 -0.53 4.40 -40.37
CA ALA A 430 -0.31 5.81 -40.66
C ALA A 430 -1.12 6.73 -39.75
N GLU A 431 -2.38 6.37 -39.47
CA GLU A 431 -3.25 7.12 -38.54
C GLU A 431 -2.67 7.11 -37.13
N TRP A 432 -2.13 6.00 -36.67
CA TRP A 432 -1.56 5.88 -35.33
C TRP A 432 -0.36 6.80 -35.09
N LEU A 433 0.52 6.92 -36.09
CA LEU A 433 1.69 7.82 -36.04
C LEU A 433 1.31 9.29 -36.15
N LEU A 434 0.33 9.60 -36.99
CA LEU A 434 -0.11 10.97 -37.27
C LEU A 434 -1.24 11.44 -36.33
N LYS A 435 -1.67 10.57 -35.41
CA LYS A 435 -2.64 10.92 -34.38
C LYS A 435 -2.10 12.09 -33.58
N ARG A 436 -2.95 13.09 -33.33
CA ARG A 436 -2.62 14.29 -32.56
C ARG A 436 -3.30 14.23 -31.21
N ASP A 437 -2.60 14.72 -30.20
CA ASP A 437 -3.16 14.96 -28.88
C ASP A 437 -3.90 16.31 -28.83
N ASP A 438 -4.41 16.68 -27.65
CA ASP A 438 -5.14 17.93 -27.46
C ASP A 438 -4.27 19.19 -27.63
N ASN A 439 -2.93 19.04 -27.61
CA ASN A 439 -1.99 20.13 -27.90
C ASN A 439 -1.60 20.18 -29.38
N ASP A 440 -2.29 19.42 -30.23
CA ASP A 440 -2.01 19.30 -31.66
C ASP A 440 -0.62 18.68 -31.94
N CYS A 441 -0.07 17.92 -30.98
CA CYS A 441 1.21 17.23 -31.09
C CYS A 441 1.01 15.77 -31.52
N THR A 442 1.80 15.33 -32.49
CA THR A 442 1.91 13.96 -33.00
C THR A 442 3.02 13.19 -32.30
N VAL A 443 3.01 11.86 -32.41
CA VAL A 443 4.09 10.98 -31.93
C VAL A 443 5.47 11.39 -32.47
N LEU A 444 5.56 11.85 -33.73
CA LEU A 444 6.81 12.34 -34.30
C LEU A 444 7.35 13.53 -33.52
N GLN A 445 6.49 14.49 -33.16
CA GLN A 445 6.89 15.67 -32.38
C GLN A 445 7.35 15.28 -30.97
N TYR A 446 6.65 14.36 -30.29
CA TYR A 446 7.10 13.83 -28.99
C TYR A 446 8.48 13.15 -29.06
N SER A 447 8.82 12.54 -30.20
CA SER A 447 10.10 11.85 -30.33
C SER A 447 11.29 12.77 -30.53
N VAL A 448 11.10 14.05 -30.91
CA VAL A 448 12.19 14.99 -31.24
C VAL A 448 13.14 15.22 -30.06
N GLU A 449 12.65 15.15 -28.83
CA GLU A 449 13.47 15.33 -27.62
C GLU A 449 14.49 14.19 -27.40
N ASP A 450 14.31 13.05 -28.07
CA ASP A 450 15.17 11.88 -27.99
C ASP A 450 15.59 11.44 -29.42
N PRO A 451 16.79 11.81 -29.89
CA PRO A 451 17.23 11.56 -31.26
C PRO A 451 17.18 10.08 -31.69
N GLU A 452 17.37 9.15 -30.74
CA GLU A 452 17.32 7.72 -31.04
C GLU A 452 15.89 7.27 -31.30
N LYS A 453 14.94 7.68 -30.45
CA LYS A 453 13.51 7.43 -30.70
C LYS A 453 13.01 8.15 -31.93
N PHE A 454 13.42 9.40 -32.14
CA PHE A 454 13.08 10.15 -33.35
C PHE A 454 13.50 9.38 -34.61
N SER A 455 14.73 8.87 -34.64
CA SER A 455 15.23 8.06 -35.74
C SER A 455 14.37 6.82 -35.98
N VAL A 456 13.99 6.10 -34.91
CA VAL A 456 13.13 4.91 -35.00
C VAL A 456 11.73 5.26 -35.54
N VAL A 457 11.08 6.29 -34.99
CA VAL A 457 9.75 6.72 -35.42
C VAL A 457 9.80 7.23 -36.87
N LEU A 458 10.84 7.98 -37.25
CA LEU A 458 11.01 8.50 -38.59
C LEU A 458 11.27 7.39 -39.62
N GLU A 459 12.16 6.44 -39.31
CA GLU A 459 12.43 5.28 -40.16
C GLU A 459 11.15 4.46 -40.35
N PHE A 460 10.44 4.18 -39.26
CA PHE A 460 9.16 3.50 -39.33
C PHE A 460 8.13 4.30 -40.14
N GLY A 461 8.04 5.61 -39.94
CA GLY A 461 7.21 6.52 -40.71
C GLY A 461 7.49 6.47 -42.21
N ARG A 462 8.76 6.43 -42.63
CA ARG A 462 9.14 6.28 -44.06
C ARG A 462 8.61 4.99 -44.70
N THR A 463 8.39 3.94 -43.92
CA THR A 463 7.89 2.66 -44.44
C THR A 463 6.37 2.58 -44.53
N CYS A 464 5.62 3.46 -43.86
CA CYS A 464 4.16 3.37 -43.78
C CYS A 464 3.41 4.66 -44.13
N LEU A 465 4.08 5.81 -44.17
CA LEU A 465 3.52 7.08 -44.61
C LEU A 465 3.86 7.31 -46.08
N THR A 466 2.89 7.84 -46.83
CA THR A 466 3.14 8.32 -48.18
C THR A 466 4.00 9.60 -48.16
N MET A 467 4.72 9.87 -49.24
CA MET A 467 5.46 11.14 -49.39
C MET A 467 4.56 12.37 -49.24
N LYS A 468 3.29 12.27 -49.65
CA LYS A 468 2.29 13.31 -49.43
C LYS A 468 2.00 13.52 -47.94
N GLN A 469 1.74 12.46 -47.19
CA GLN A 469 1.49 12.55 -45.75
C GLN A 469 2.68 13.10 -44.97
N LEU A 470 3.90 12.66 -45.31
CA LEU A 470 5.14 13.21 -44.74
C LEU A 470 5.32 14.70 -45.09
N GLY A 471 5.05 15.06 -46.35
CA GLY A 471 5.10 16.44 -46.81
C GLY A 471 4.06 17.34 -46.13
N ASP A 472 2.81 16.89 -46.04
CA ASP A 472 1.70 17.59 -45.38
C ASP A 472 1.99 17.77 -43.89
N TRP A 473 2.55 16.76 -43.23
CA TRP A 473 3.01 16.85 -41.85
C TRP A 473 4.12 17.92 -41.72
N ALA A 474 5.22 17.78 -42.46
CA ALA A 474 6.36 18.71 -42.38
C ALA A 474 5.98 20.16 -42.73
N LEU A 475 5.02 20.36 -43.65
CA LEU A 475 4.56 21.68 -44.06
C LEU A 475 3.70 22.35 -42.98
N ARG A 476 2.91 21.57 -42.23
CA ARG A 476 2.16 22.06 -41.07
C ARG A 476 3.07 22.46 -39.92
N GLU A 477 4.12 21.66 -39.65
CA GLU A 477 5.09 21.99 -38.60
C GLU A 477 5.82 23.31 -38.86
N LYS A 478 6.16 23.58 -40.14
CA LYS A 478 6.71 24.89 -40.53
C LYS A 478 5.74 26.06 -40.34
N GLN A 479 4.44 25.82 -40.32
CA GLN A 479 3.42 26.86 -40.13
C GLN A 479 3.09 27.12 -38.66
N THR A 480 3.28 26.11 -37.79
CA THR A 480 3.10 26.23 -36.34
C THR A 480 4.32 26.83 -35.62
N GLU A 481 5.46 26.98 -36.31
CA GLU A 481 6.68 27.64 -35.82
C GLU A 481 6.87 29.14 -36.21
N PRO A 482 5.99 30.11 -35.90
CA PRO A 482 6.45 31.51 -35.93
C PRO A 482 7.36 31.90 -34.76
N HIS A 483 7.44 31.10 -33.67
CA HIS A 483 8.00 31.58 -32.38
C HIS A 483 8.94 30.66 -31.60
N SER A 484 9.42 29.54 -32.17
CA SER A 484 10.37 28.67 -31.46
C SER A 484 11.53 28.31 -32.37
N SER A 485 12.63 29.06 -32.22
CA SER A 485 13.91 28.76 -32.86
C SER A 485 14.67 27.69 -32.06
N ALA A 486 14.76 26.47 -32.58
CA ALA A 486 15.82 25.50 -32.27
C ALA A 486 15.99 24.52 -33.45
#